data_AF-A0A842VSB2-F1
#
_entry.id   AF-A0A842VSB2-F1
#
_cell.length_a   1.000
_cell.length_b   1.000
_cell.length_c   1.000
_cell.angle_alpha   90.00
_cell.angle_beta   90.00
_cell.angle_gamma   90.00
#
_symmetry.space_group_name_H-M   'P 1'
#
loop_
_entity.id
_entity.type
_entity.pdbx_description
1 polymer ?
#
loop_
_entity_poly.entity_id
_entity_poly.type
_entity_poly.pdbx_seq_one_letter_code
_entity_poly.pdbx_strand_id
1 'polypeptide(L)'
;MQIDLHGCQRGDAFIEICKALDECKIMMDDQLDIIHGYHQGQSLRSFVRSGRLIKMLRSNGYQVKKINISDPGKTSFSLTN
;
A
#
# COMPACT_ATOMS: atom_id res chain seq x y z
N MET A 1 7.62 -4.94 -6.23
CA MET A 1 7.33 -3.57 -6.72
C MET A 1 7.44 -2.51 -5.62
N GLN A 2 7.73 -1.26 -5.96
CA GLN A 2 7.73 -0.13 -5.04
C GLN A 2 7.02 1.09 -5.64
N ILE A 3 6.18 1.78 -4.86
CA ILE A 3 5.50 3.03 -5.25
C ILE A 3 5.76 4.14 -4.22
N ASP A 4 5.81 5.38 -4.69
CA ASP A 4 5.91 6.58 -3.84
C ASP A 4 4.58 7.35 -3.88
N LEU A 5 4.00 7.56 -2.70
CA LEU A 5 2.73 8.27 -2.50
C LEU A 5 2.92 9.60 -1.76
N HIS A 6 4.15 10.12 -1.65
CA HIS A 6 4.38 11.43 -1.05
C HIS A 6 3.51 12.51 -1.71
N GLY A 7 2.80 13.29 -0.88
CA GLY A 7 1.93 14.36 -1.36
C GLY A 7 0.57 13.91 -1.91
N CYS A 8 0.30 12.61 -2.03
CA CYS A 8 -1.00 12.12 -2.48
C CYS A 8 -2.09 12.35 -1.43
N GLN A 9 -3.29 12.69 -1.90
CA GLN A 9 -4.48 12.61 -1.07
C GLN A 9 -4.89 11.14 -0.88
N ARG A 10 -5.71 10.85 0.14
CA ARG A 10 -6.09 9.47 0.47
C ARG A 10 -6.83 8.75 -0.67
N GLY A 11 -7.67 9.47 -1.41
CA GLY A 11 -8.40 8.92 -2.56
C GLY A 11 -7.46 8.51 -3.68
N ASP A 12 -6.60 9.44 -4.09
CA ASP A 12 -5.59 9.19 -5.14
C ASP A 12 -4.62 8.08 -4.72
N ALA A 13 -4.16 8.11 -3.47
CA ALA A 13 -3.32 7.07 -2.91
C ALA A 13 -3.98 5.69 -2.97
N PHE A 14 -5.29 5.59 -2.70
CA PHE A 14 -6.00 4.32 -2.82
C PHE A 14 -6.02 3.82 -4.28
N ILE A 15 -6.29 4.71 -5.23
CA ILE A 15 -6.31 4.39 -6.65
C ILE A 15 -4.92 3.89 -7.11
N GLU A 16 -3.86 4.59 -6.72
CA GLU A 16 -2.48 4.21 -7.07
C GLU A 16 -2.06 2.87 -6.42
N ILE A 17 -2.49 2.60 -5.19
CA ILE A 17 -2.25 1.29 -4.55
C ILE A 17 -2.95 0.18 -5.34
N CYS A 18 -4.21 0.36 -5.77
CA CYS A 18 -4.91 -0.65 -6.56
C CYS A 18 -4.21 -0.91 -7.90
N LYS A 19 -3.82 0.15 -8.61
CA LYS A 19 -3.05 0.02 -9.87
C LYS A 19 -1.75 -0.76 -9.65
N ALA A 20 -0.98 -0.42 -8.63
CA ALA A 20 0.26 -1.13 -8.31
C ALA A 20 0.03 -2.60 -7.96
N LEU A 21 -1.07 -2.94 -7.28
CA LEU A 21 -1.43 -4.32 -7.01
C LEU A 21 -1.82 -5.10 -8.27
N ASP A 22 -2.49 -4.45 -9.23
CA ASP A 22 -2.79 -5.05 -10.53
C ASP A 22 -1.50 -5.28 -11.34
N GLU A 23 -0.57 -4.31 -11.32
CA GLU A 23 0.75 -4.47 -11.92
C GLU A 23 1.55 -5.60 -11.26
N CYS A 24 1.54 -5.71 -9.93
CA CYS A 24 2.15 -6.84 -9.22
C CYS A 24 1.62 -8.18 -9.73
N LYS A 25 0.29 -8.32 -9.90
CA LYS A 25 -0.31 -9.55 -10.44
C LYS A 25 0.13 -9.85 -11.87
N ILE A 26 0.19 -8.84 -12.73
CA ILE A 26 0.62 -9.00 -14.13
C ILE A 26 2.10 -9.41 -14.22
N MET A 27 2.94 -8.80 -13.37
CA MET A 27 4.39 -9.01 -13.36
C MET A 27 4.82 -10.22 -12.53
N MET A 28 3.88 -10.91 -11.88
CA MET A 28 4.14 -11.99 -10.92
C MET A 28 5.02 -11.56 -9.73
N ASP A 29 4.93 -10.28 -9.34
CA ASP A 29 5.56 -9.72 -8.15
C ASP A 29 4.68 -10.03 -6.93
N ASP A 30 5.25 -10.64 -5.89
CA ASP A 30 4.53 -11.06 -4.68
C ASP A 30 4.52 -9.99 -3.58
N GLN A 31 5.22 -8.88 -3.78
CA GLN A 31 5.38 -7.83 -2.79
C GLN A 31 5.20 -6.42 -3.38
N LEU A 32 4.45 -5.60 -2.65
CA LEU A 32 4.29 -4.17 -2.89
C LEU A 32 4.83 -3.36 -1.70
N ASP A 33 5.84 -2.54 -1.97
CA ASP A 33 6.40 -1.57 -1.03
C ASP A 33 5.81 -0.18 -1.29
N ILE A 34 5.23 0.45 -0.27
CA ILE A 34 4.62 1.78 -0.36
C ILE A 34 5.44 2.76 0.48
N ILE A 35 6.03 3.75 -0.18
CA ILE A 35 6.68 4.88 0.46
C ILE A 35 5.61 5.96 0.68
N HIS A 36 5.35 6.30 1.94
CA HIS A 36 4.34 7.29 2.33
C HIS A 36 4.92 8.42 3.20
N GLY A 37 6.23 8.37 3.46
CA GLY A 37 6.94 9.34 4.29
C GLY A 37 6.71 9.17 5.79
N TYR A 38 7.53 9.89 6.57
CA TYR A 38 7.53 9.81 8.04
C TYR A 38 7.02 11.10 8.72
N HIS A 39 7.59 12.26 8.39
CA HIS A 39 7.39 13.49 9.17
C HIS A 39 6.16 14.33 8.77
N GLN A 40 5.95 14.57 7.47
CA GLN A 40 4.84 15.41 6.96
C GLN A 40 3.63 14.58 6.49
N GLY A 41 3.73 13.24 6.49
CA GLY A 41 2.76 12.31 5.90
C GLY A 41 1.83 11.60 6.90
N GLN A 42 1.62 12.12 8.12
CA GLN A 42 0.92 11.38 9.18
C GLN A 42 -0.47 10.87 8.77
N SER A 43 -1.21 11.65 7.99
CA SER A 43 -2.54 11.27 7.48
C SER A 43 -2.48 10.08 6.52
N LEU A 44 -1.48 10.08 5.61
CA LEU A 44 -1.31 9.04 4.62
C LEU A 44 -0.69 7.79 5.22
N ARG A 45 0.35 7.94 6.05
CA ARG A 45 0.92 6.87 6.87
C ARG A 45 -0.15 6.16 7.69
N SER A 46 -1.00 6.92 8.38
CA SER A 46 -2.11 6.36 9.17
C SER A 46 -3.11 5.62 8.29
N PHE A 47 -3.44 6.18 7.12
CA PHE A 47 -4.32 5.54 6.15
C PHE A 47 -3.75 4.22 5.63
N VAL A 48 -2.52 4.23 5.12
CA VAL A 48 -1.82 3.06 4.57
C VAL A 48 -1.65 1.96 5.62
N ARG A 49 -1.39 2.34 6.87
CA ARG A 49 -1.22 1.39 7.97
C ARG A 49 -2.53 0.94 8.60
N SER A 50 -3.66 1.52 8.22
CA SER A 50 -4.95 1.23 8.83
C SER A 50 -5.49 -0.14 8.43
N GLY A 51 -6.18 -0.79 9.37
CA GLY A 51 -6.99 -1.97 9.04
C GLY A 51 -8.15 -1.64 8.07
N ARG A 52 -8.55 -0.36 7.97
CA ARG A 52 -9.57 0.10 7.02
C ARG A 52 -9.11 -0.05 5.58
N LEU A 53 -7.87 0.34 5.26
CA LEU A 53 -7.32 0.14 3.91
C LEU A 53 -7.31 -1.35 3.55
N ILE A 54 -6.81 -2.21 4.45
CA ILE A 54 -6.77 -3.66 4.20
C ILE A 54 -8.17 -4.22 3.92
N LYS A 55 -9.19 -3.79 4.67
CA LYS A 55 -10.58 -4.17 4.41
C LYS A 55 -11.05 -3.70 3.03
N MET A 56 -10.76 -2.44 2.66
CA MET A 56 -11.11 -1.91 1.35
C MET A 56 -10.45 -2.69 0.22
N LEU A 57 -9.16 -3.00 0.32
CA LEU A 57 -8.44 -3.80 -0.67
C LEU A 57 -9.05 -5.21 -0.81
N ARG A 58 -9.38 -5.87 0.30
CA ARG A 58 -10.07 -7.17 0.26
C ARG A 58 -11.45 -7.09 -0.39
N SER A 59 -12.22 -6.04 -0.12
CA SER A 59 -13.51 -5.81 -0.79
C SER A 59 -13.37 -5.55 -2.30
N ASN A 60 -12.18 -5.14 -2.76
CA ASN A 60 -11.85 -5.00 -4.18
C ASN A 60 -11.16 -6.24 -4.77
N GLY A 61 -11.21 -7.39 -4.08
CA GLY A 61 -10.66 -8.65 -4.58
C GLY A 61 -9.14 -8.80 -4.42
N TYR A 62 -8.47 -7.93 -3.65
CA TYR A 62 -7.05 -8.07 -3.34
C TYR A 62 -6.85 -8.88 -2.06
N GLN A 63 -6.11 -9.97 -2.18
CA GLN A 63 -5.64 -10.75 -1.05
C GLN A 63 -4.25 -10.26 -0.62
N VAL A 64 -4.22 -9.36 0.37
CA VAL A 64 -2.98 -8.76 0.88
C VAL A 64 -2.79 -9.00 2.37
N LYS A 65 -1.53 -9.16 2.77
CA LYS A 65 -1.08 -9.20 4.16
C LYS A 65 -0.01 -8.15 4.37
N LYS A 66 -0.10 -7.41 5.47
CA LYS A 66 0.91 -6.42 5.83
C LYS A 66 2.16 -7.13 6.36
N ILE A 67 3.33 -6.72 5.88
CA ILE A 67 4.62 -7.18 6.35
C ILE A 67 5.14 -6.19 7.40
N ASN A 68 5.65 -6.71 8.52
CA ASN A 68 6.31 -5.88 9.52
C ASN A 68 7.72 -5.52 9.04
N ILE A 69 7.97 -4.22 8.90
CA ILE A 69 9.27 -3.66 8.53
C ILE A 69 9.68 -2.60 9.55
N SER A 70 10.99 -2.38 9.69
CA SER A 70 11.56 -1.39 10.62
C SER A 70 11.45 0.05 10.10
N ASP A 71 11.30 0.25 8.80
CA ASP A 71 11.24 1.58 8.18
C ASP A 71 9.91 2.29 8.50
N PRO A 72 9.94 3.43 9.21
CA PRO A 72 8.73 4.13 9.61
C PRO A 72 8.07 4.94 8.48
N GLY A 73 8.79 5.19 7.38
CA GLY A 73 8.31 5.89 6.18
C GLY A 73 7.78 4.96 5.08
N LYS A 74 7.94 3.65 5.26
CA LYS A 74 7.49 2.62 4.34
C LYS A 74 6.42 1.73 4.95
N THR A 75 5.58 1.12 4.12
CA THR A 75 4.72 -0.01 4.49
C THR A 75 4.76 -1.04 3.37
N SER A 76 5.01 -2.31 3.72
CA SER A 76 5.08 -3.40 2.76
C SER A 76 3.86 -4.32 2.87
N PHE A 77 3.37 -4.79 1.73
CA PHE A 77 2.31 -5.77 1.61
C PHE A 77 2.80 -6.97 0.80
N SER A 78 2.55 -8.19 1.27
CA SER A 78 2.60 -9.37 0.42
C SER A 78 1.24 -9.61 -0.22
N LEU A 79 1.27 -9.97 -1.50
CA LEU A 79 0.13 -10.49 -2.24
C LEU A 79 0.11 -12.00 -2.01
N THR A 80 -1.03 -12.53 -1.57
CA THR A 80 -1.25 -13.97 -1.47
C THR A 80 -2.22 -14.36 -2.57
N ASN A 81 -1.75 -15.08 -3.59
CA ASN A 81 -2.62 -15.66 -4.62
C ASN A 81 -3.66 -16.61 -4.00
#